data_AF-C6X4Y4-F1
#
_entry.id   AF-C6X4Y4-F1
#
_cell.length_a   1.000
_cell.length_b   1.000
_cell.length_c   1.000
_cell.angle_alpha   90.00
_cell.angle_beta   90.00
_cell.angle_gamma   90.00
#
_symmetry.space_group_name_H-M   'P 1'
#
loop_
_entity.id
_entity.type
_entity.pdbx_description
1 polymer ?
#
loop_
_entity_poly.entity_id
_entity_poly.type
_entity_poly.pdbx_seq_one_letter_code
_entity_poly.pdbx_strand_id
1 'polypeptide(L)'
;MTKTCYNNPREQKYPTVPCHFTQTGMSNVYKILLTNCKNMKFKLFFLLLSSIFLYSQTIIQGVVKNEENKNLSYCAIGIKDTNIGAISNEDGFYKITIPEELRDHTVIFKADGYLERSAKVAELNANPNIYLKLKSSNIHEVVLTAKKLKEKIIGEKSRPVLTFSKMFDKNVPTIEQGNIFDIYKKTKLKDFSFHIIPSSKFEQITLKLNIYDLKNSLPNQSILSENIIYKTSSTGWQTIDLSKYKLLFHNLDQIAVTLQLVDSKPLNDTDFVFGISAKKSLSKNLVFRYHSQSKWEKSDGTFLTNLTVGYDKKGIPITDNNSDEHHTESEIEEKLISFYKGREQGLKTIYGKNPDGKYITLDDAKIYYEEYGSGEPLILLEGNNGLISDFYNQIPFLSKQFRVIAMDTRAQGKSSDFAKDDYGYEKLADDLLQIVEVLKLEKVNIVGWSDGGITGLIFNSKNPGLVHKLVTIGANTHPDGVNEELLKSIKKRHHSTTDEKEKRRLNLMINYPNITLEDLNKIKNPVLVIAGDDDEIKLEHTEQLAKMIENSQLEIIEKSTHNVPFDQPEILNNLLVNFLENKKNGR
;
A
#
# COMPACT_ATOMS: atom_id res chain seq x y z
N MET A 1 -1.89 15.43 67.35
CA MET A 1 -3.22 16.09 67.49
C MET A 1 -3.16 17.29 66.55
N THR A 2 -4.01 17.51 65.56
CA THR A 2 -5.46 17.28 65.33
C THR A 2 -5.71 16.62 63.94
N LYS A 3 -6.72 15.75 63.70
CA LYS A 3 -8.14 16.05 63.33
C LYS A 3 -8.26 17.21 62.30
N THR A 4 -9.00 17.12 61.19
CA THR A 4 -9.98 16.14 60.65
C THR A 4 -10.00 16.28 59.09
N CYS A 5 -10.76 15.57 58.24
CA CYS A 5 -12.00 14.78 58.38
C CYS A 5 -12.09 13.57 57.40
N TYR A 6 -13.29 13.14 57.02
CA TYR A 6 -13.62 11.97 56.17
C TYR A 6 -14.54 12.35 54.99
N ASN A 7 -14.34 11.73 53.81
CA ASN A 7 -15.31 10.90 53.04
C ASN A 7 -15.20 11.05 51.50
N ASN A 8 -14.81 9.96 50.82
CA ASN A 8 -15.42 9.52 49.55
C ASN A 8 -15.04 8.05 49.25
N PRO A 9 -16.01 7.12 49.08
CA PRO A 9 -15.72 5.74 48.68
C PRO A 9 -16.27 5.40 47.29
N ARG A 10 -15.38 5.13 46.31
CA ARG A 10 -15.57 4.22 45.15
C ARG A 10 -14.34 4.21 44.24
N GLU A 11 -13.40 3.30 44.49
CA GLU A 11 -12.41 2.90 43.49
C GLU A 11 -13.04 1.86 42.54
N GLN A 12 -13.12 2.16 41.23
CA GLN A 12 -13.32 1.12 40.21
C GLN A 12 -11.95 0.59 39.78
N LYS A 13 -11.58 -0.60 40.29
CA LYS A 13 -10.41 -1.35 39.82
C LYS A 13 -10.77 -2.08 38.53
N TYR A 14 -10.14 -1.69 37.43
CA TYR A 14 -10.10 -2.51 36.22
C TYR A 14 -9.18 -3.72 36.47
N PRO A 15 -9.59 -4.97 36.16
CA PRO A 15 -8.76 -6.13 36.37
C PRO A 15 -7.63 -6.20 35.32
N THR A 16 -6.40 -6.28 35.80
CA THR A 16 -5.23 -6.66 35.01
C THR A 16 -5.34 -8.11 34.57
N VAL A 17 -5.26 -8.37 33.27
CA VAL A 17 -5.21 -9.74 32.72
C VAL A 17 -3.75 -10.12 32.49
N PRO A 18 -3.20 -11.14 33.19
CA PRO A 18 -1.86 -11.64 32.90
C PRO A 18 -1.86 -12.52 31.64
N CYS A 19 -0.99 -12.20 30.69
CA CYS A 19 -0.77 -13.03 29.50
C CYS A 19 0.02 -14.30 29.85
N HIS A 20 -0.68 -15.44 29.99
CA HIS A 20 -0.08 -16.76 29.86
C HIS A 20 -0.73 -17.51 28.69
N PHE A 21 -0.03 -17.55 27.55
CA PHE A 21 -0.32 -18.51 26.50
C PHE A 21 0.30 -19.85 26.88
N THR A 22 -0.54 -20.81 27.26
CA THR A 22 -0.17 -22.24 27.32
C THR A 22 -1.03 -23.05 26.35
N GLN A 23 -0.42 -24.03 25.71
CA GLN A 23 -1.10 -24.94 24.79
C GLN A 23 -2.20 -25.74 25.51
N THR A 24 -3.46 -25.72 25.03
CA THR A 24 -4.45 -26.84 25.08
C THR A 24 -5.83 -26.47 24.50
N GLY A 25 -5.87 -25.80 23.33
CA GLY A 25 -7.10 -25.37 22.64
C GLY A 25 -7.99 -26.45 22.02
N MET A 26 -7.94 -27.72 22.46
CA MET A 26 -8.82 -28.80 21.96
C MET A 26 -9.47 -29.69 23.05
N SER A 27 -9.19 -29.45 24.35
CA SER A 27 -9.68 -30.32 25.44
C SER A 27 -11.14 -30.03 25.87
N ASN A 28 -11.57 -28.75 25.82
CA ASN A 28 -12.81 -28.34 26.49
C ASN A 28 -14.10 -28.55 25.69
N VAL A 29 -14.03 -28.71 24.36
CA VAL A 29 -15.21 -29.06 23.54
C VAL A 29 -15.62 -30.52 23.76
N TYR A 30 -14.65 -31.42 23.92
CA TYR A 30 -14.90 -32.84 24.18
C TYR A 30 -15.55 -33.12 25.54
N LYS A 31 -15.22 -32.34 26.58
CA LYS A 31 -15.78 -32.54 27.94
C LYS A 31 -17.25 -32.17 28.08
N ILE A 32 -17.80 -31.34 27.20
CA ILE A 32 -19.20 -30.87 27.28
C ILE A 32 -20.18 -31.84 26.61
N LEU A 33 -19.72 -32.62 25.62
CA LEU A 33 -20.58 -33.53 24.84
C LEU A 33 -20.73 -34.95 25.44
N LEU A 34 -19.89 -35.35 26.39
CA LEU A 34 -19.89 -36.73 26.93
C LEU A 34 -20.79 -36.97 28.15
N THR A 35 -21.35 -35.92 28.77
CA THR A 35 -22.08 -36.03 30.04
C THR A 35 -23.57 -36.39 29.90
N ASN A 36 -24.15 -36.26 28.69
CA ASN A 36 -25.61 -36.32 28.48
C ASN A 36 -26.09 -37.29 27.36
N CYS A 37 -25.46 -38.46 27.21
CA CYS A 37 -25.95 -39.49 26.28
C CYS A 37 -25.95 -40.91 26.88
N LYS A 38 -27.15 -41.39 27.26
CA LYS A 38 -27.38 -42.74 27.82
C LYS A 38 -27.44 -43.87 26.79
N ASN A 39 -27.29 -43.60 25.48
CA ASN A 39 -27.47 -44.60 24.43
C ASN A 39 -26.16 -45.34 24.06
N MET A 40 -26.06 -46.60 24.49
CA MET A 40 -24.88 -47.45 24.29
C MET A 40 -24.53 -47.70 22.80
N LYS A 41 -25.51 -47.62 21.89
CA LYS A 41 -25.29 -47.73 20.43
C LYS A 41 -24.49 -46.57 19.83
N PHE A 42 -24.47 -45.38 20.45
CA PHE A 42 -23.75 -44.22 19.93
C PHE A 42 -22.24 -44.26 20.21
N LYS A 43 -21.82 -44.96 21.28
CA LYS A 43 -20.40 -45.13 21.63
C LYS A 43 -19.64 -45.96 20.60
N LEU A 44 -20.29 -46.95 19.98
CA LEU A 44 -19.67 -47.80 18.96
C LEU A 44 -19.41 -47.06 17.64
N PHE A 45 -20.26 -46.08 17.29
CA PHE A 45 -20.10 -45.26 16.08
C PHE A 45 -18.92 -44.27 16.21
N PHE A 46 -18.70 -43.72 17.41
CA PHE A 46 -17.55 -42.83 17.66
C PHE A 46 -16.21 -43.57 17.80
N LEU A 47 -16.21 -44.81 18.32
CA LEU A 47 -15.02 -45.67 18.36
C LEU A 47 -14.56 -46.14 16.95
N LEU A 48 -15.42 -46.05 15.94
CA LEU A 48 -15.09 -46.29 14.54
C LEU A 48 -14.63 -45.01 13.79
N LEU A 49 -14.82 -43.82 14.36
CA LEU A 49 -14.24 -42.57 13.86
C LEU A 49 -12.91 -42.18 14.54
N SER A 50 -12.50 -42.90 15.59
CA SER A 50 -11.23 -42.68 16.29
C SER A 50 -10.03 -43.46 15.71
N SER A 51 -10.13 -43.95 14.48
CA SER A 51 -8.95 -44.29 13.68
C SER A 51 -8.26 -42.99 13.25
N ILE A 52 -7.54 -42.38 14.19
CA ILE A 52 -6.56 -41.34 13.86
C ILE A 52 -5.57 -42.00 12.90
N PHE A 53 -5.62 -41.60 11.63
CA PHE A 53 -4.55 -41.91 10.70
C PHE A 53 -3.30 -41.24 11.24
N LEU A 54 -2.43 -42.03 11.88
CA LEU A 54 -1.03 -41.70 12.05
C LEU A 54 -0.43 -41.65 10.64
N TYR A 55 -0.56 -40.49 9.99
CA TYR A 55 0.09 -40.23 8.71
C TYR A 55 1.59 -40.41 8.92
N SER A 56 2.13 -41.47 8.32
CA SER A 56 3.57 -41.70 8.28
C SER A 56 4.26 -40.48 7.66
N GLN A 57 5.41 -40.10 8.20
CA GLN A 57 6.23 -39.01 7.67
C GLN A 57 7.63 -39.55 7.43
N THR A 58 8.10 -39.45 6.19
CA THR A 58 9.47 -39.82 5.83
C THR A 58 10.37 -38.63 6.13
N ILE A 59 11.40 -38.84 6.97
CA ILE A 59 12.42 -37.83 7.26
C ILE A 59 13.70 -38.20 6.49
N ILE A 60 14.11 -37.35 5.56
CA ILE A 60 15.32 -37.54 4.76
C ILE A 60 16.39 -36.57 5.26
N GLN A 61 17.61 -37.07 5.44
CA GLN A 61 18.77 -36.30 5.89
C GLN A 61 20.01 -36.69 5.10
N GLY A 62 20.74 -35.71 4.59
CA GLY A 62 21.95 -35.93 3.78
C GLY A 62 22.74 -34.64 3.58
N VAL A 63 23.73 -34.69 2.68
CA VAL A 63 24.58 -33.53 2.35
C VAL A 63 24.48 -33.22 0.86
N VAL A 64 24.33 -31.94 0.53
CA VAL A 64 24.43 -31.44 -0.85
C VAL A 64 25.88 -31.05 -1.14
N LYS A 65 26.40 -31.48 -2.30
CA LYS A 65 27.80 -31.29 -2.74
C LYS A 65 27.89 -30.92 -4.22
N ASN A 66 29.04 -30.42 -4.65
CA ASN A 66 29.41 -30.35 -6.06
C ASN A 66 30.13 -31.64 -6.52
N GLU A 67 30.42 -31.74 -7.82
CA GLU A 67 31.16 -32.87 -8.41
C GLU A 67 32.61 -33.04 -7.86
N GLU A 68 33.16 -32.02 -7.19
CA GLU A 68 34.47 -32.03 -6.53
C GLU A 68 34.39 -32.46 -5.05
N ASN A 69 33.25 -33.00 -4.60
CA ASN A 69 32.95 -33.34 -3.20
C ASN A 69 32.91 -32.16 -2.20
N LYS A 70 32.99 -30.90 -2.64
CA LYS A 70 32.82 -29.73 -1.80
C LYS A 70 31.34 -29.57 -1.41
N ASN A 71 31.06 -29.41 -0.13
CA ASN A 71 29.70 -29.21 0.37
C ASN A 71 29.12 -27.86 -0.13
N LEU A 72 27.82 -27.85 -0.42
CA LEU A 72 27.08 -26.70 -0.93
C LEU A 72 26.12 -26.15 0.13
N SER A 73 26.51 -25.00 0.68
CA SER A 73 25.71 -24.29 1.66
C SER A 73 24.42 -23.72 1.07
N TYR A 74 23.38 -23.60 1.88
CA TYR A 74 22.14 -22.87 1.55
C TYR A 74 21.52 -23.26 0.21
N CYS A 75 21.59 -24.56 -0.11
CA CYS A 75 20.89 -25.18 -1.22
C CYS A 75 19.40 -25.25 -0.88
N ALA A 76 18.58 -24.77 -1.80
CA ALA A 76 17.13 -24.77 -1.69
C ALA A 76 16.58 -26.14 -2.11
N ILE A 77 15.74 -26.72 -1.25
CA ILE A 77 15.23 -28.08 -1.39
C ILE A 77 13.70 -28.05 -1.26
N GLY A 78 12.96 -28.80 -2.07
CA GLY A 78 11.51 -28.89 -1.92
C GLY A 78 10.80 -29.71 -2.98
N ILE A 79 9.48 -29.87 -2.83
CA ILE A 79 8.63 -30.58 -3.78
C ILE A 79 7.78 -29.57 -4.55
N LYS A 80 7.78 -29.67 -5.88
CA LYS A 80 7.13 -28.73 -6.80
C LYS A 80 5.64 -28.55 -6.50
N ASP A 81 5.16 -27.31 -6.51
CA ASP A 81 3.75 -26.95 -6.30
C ASP A 81 3.19 -27.40 -4.92
N THR A 82 4.06 -27.59 -3.92
CA THR A 82 3.69 -27.90 -2.52
C THR A 82 4.28 -26.90 -1.52
N ASN A 83 3.88 -27.05 -0.25
CA ASN A 83 4.44 -26.32 0.90
C ASN A 83 5.55 -27.11 1.62
N ILE A 84 6.12 -28.15 0.98
CA ILE A 84 7.22 -28.93 1.56
C ILE A 84 8.55 -28.42 1.01
N GLY A 85 9.37 -27.86 1.88
CA GLY A 85 10.69 -27.33 1.55
C GLY A 85 11.66 -27.30 2.73
N ALA A 86 12.94 -27.23 2.41
CA ALA A 86 14.05 -27.12 3.35
C ALA A 86 15.20 -26.32 2.71
N ILE A 87 16.19 -25.96 3.53
CA ILE A 87 17.45 -25.35 3.09
C ILE A 87 18.61 -26.10 3.74
N SER A 88 19.72 -26.31 3.02
CA SER A 88 20.93 -26.87 3.64
C SER A 88 21.67 -25.83 4.51
N ASN A 89 22.32 -26.27 5.58
CA ASN A 89 23.10 -25.39 6.46
C ASN A 89 24.43 -24.94 5.81
N GLU A 90 25.30 -24.27 6.56
CA GLU A 90 26.62 -23.82 6.10
C GLU A 90 27.53 -24.99 5.62
N ASP A 91 27.37 -26.17 6.21
CA ASP A 91 28.07 -27.42 5.83
C ASP A 91 27.35 -28.22 4.72
N GLY A 92 26.29 -27.68 4.12
CA GLY A 92 25.50 -28.37 3.10
C GLY A 92 24.65 -29.55 3.60
N PHE A 93 24.59 -29.80 4.91
CA PHE A 93 23.66 -30.76 5.51
C PHE A 93 22.22 -30.27 5.39
N TYR A 94 21.29 -31.15 5.04
CA TYR A 94 19.87 -30.85 4.98
C TYR A 94 19.02 -31.89 5.71
N LYS A 95 17.82 -31.46 6.11
CA LYS A 95 16.75 -32.31 6.64
C LYS A 95 15.42 -31.88 6.03
N ILE A 96 14.68 -32.80 5.44
CA ILE A 96 13.34 -32.55 4.89
C ILE A 96 12.37 -33.62 5.38
N THR A 97 11.18 -33.19 5.79
CA THR A 97 10.08 -34.08 6.23
C THR A 97 9.03 -34.13 5.13
N ILE A 98 8.71 -35.33 4.66
CA ILE A 98 7.82 -35.57 3.52
C ILE A 98 6.63 -36.40 4.01
N PRO A 99 5.39 -35.89 3.93
CA PRO A 99 4.17 -36.66 4.22
C PRO A 99 4.02 -37.88 3.29
N GLU A 100 3.39 -38.95 3.77
CA GLU A 100 3.15 -40.18 2.99
C GLU A 100 2.43 -39.92 1.66
N GLU A 101 1.49 -38.97 1.61
CA GLU A 101 0.77 -38.59 0.37
C GLU A 101 1.68 -38.01 -0.73
N LEU A 102 2.91 -37.58 -0.39
CA LEU A 102 3.90 -37.05 -1.33
C LEU A 102 5.06 -38.03 -1.61
N ARG A 103 5.02 -39.27 -1.10
CA ARG A 103 6.11 -40.25 -1.26
C ARG A 103 6.51 -40.56 -2.71
N ASP A 104 5.58 -40.46 -3.65
CA ASP A 104 5.80 -40.77 -5.06
C ASP A 104 6.27 -39.54 -5.88
N HIS A 105 6.40 -38.37 -5.23
CA HIS A 105 6.87 -37.14 -5.84
C HIS A 105 8.41 -37.07 -5.93
N THR A 106 8.88 -36.05 -6.65
CA THR A 106 10.29 -35.76 -6.85
C THR A 106 10.71 -34.56 -6.00
N VAL A 107 11.79 -34.70 -5.25
CA VAL A 107 12.41 -33.61 -4.50
C VAL A 107 13.42 -32.91 -5.40
N ILE A 108 13.32 -31.58 -5.46
CA ILE A 108 14.15 -30.69 -6.28
C ILE A 108 15.21 -30.05 -5.39
N PHE A 109 16.45 -30.05 -5.86
CA PHE A 109 17.63 -29.45 -5.23
C PHE A 109 18.20 -28.37 -6.15
N LYS A 110 18.36 -27.15 -5.62
CA LYS A 110 18.76 -25.97 -6.39
C LYS A 110 19.76 -25.11 -5.62
N ALA A 111 20.85 -24.73 -6.28
CA ALA A 111 21.87 -23.83 -5.75
C ALA A 111 22.35 -22.87 -6.85
N ASP A 112 22.73 -21.65 -6.48
CA ASP A 112 23.19 -20.64 -7.43
C ASP A 112 24.53 -21.04 -8.05
N GLY A 113 24.65 -20.88 -9.37
CA GLY A 113 25.77 -21.43 -10.15
C GLY A 113 25.66 -22.91 -10.56
N TYR A 114 24.64 -23.65 -10.11
CA TYR A 114 24.49 -25.09 -10.38
C TYR A 114 23.26 -25.41 -11.24
N LEU A 115 23.32 -26.55 -11.94
CA LEU A 115 22.15 -27.16 -12.55
C LEU A 115 21.23 -27.75 -11.48
N GLU A 116 19.93 -27.55 -11.66
CA GLU A 116 18.90 -28.14 -10.81
C GLU A 116 18.92 -29.67 -10.91
N ARG A 117 18.85 -30.36 -9.77
CA ARG A 117 18.71 -31.82 -9.72
C ARG A 117 17.40 -32.22 -9.08
N SER A 118 16.73 -33.19 -9.69
CA SER A 118 15.53 -33.84 -9.17
C SER A 118 15.86 -35.29 -8.78
N ALA A 119 15.39 -35.75 -7.62
CA ALA A 119 15.55 -37.12 -7.13
C ALA A 119 14.23 -37.63 -6.52
N LYS A 120 13.90 -38.92 -6.70
CA LYS A 120 12.70 -39.51 -6.08
C LYS A 120 12.90 -39.73 -4.58
N VAL A 121 11.84 -39.66 -3.77
CA VAL A 121 11.89 -39.98 -2.33
C VAL A 121 12.54 -41.35 -2.08
N ALA A 122 12.20 -42.37 -2.89
CA ALA A 122 12.79 -43.70 -2.79
C ALA A 122 14.30 -43.75 -3.13
N GLU A 123 14.79 -42.93 -4.06
CA GLU A 123 16.22 -42.78 -4.36
C GLU A 123 16.96 -42.16 -3.17
N LEU A 124 16.38 -41.09 -2.61
CA LEU A 124 16.94 -40.37 -1.47
C LEU A 124 16.97 -41.20 -0.17
N ASN A 125 15.99 -42.07 0.04
CA ASN A 125 16.01 -43.01 1.17
C ASN A 125 17.15 -44.04 1.06
N ALA A 126 17.58 -44.39 -0.16
CA ALA A 126 18.70 -45.30 -0.39
C ALA A 126 20.06 -44.57 -0.41
N ASN A 127 20.10 -43.36 -0.95
CA ASN A 127 21.29 -42.50 -0.96
C ASN A 127 20.89 -41.01 -0.83
N PRO A 128 20.92 -40.44 0.38
CA PRO A 128 20.46 -39.07 0.60
C PRO A 128 21.48 -38.00 0.21
N ASN A 129 22.70 -38.37 -0.21
CA ASN A 129 23.72 -37.39 -0.60
C ASN A 129 23.53 -36.96 -2.06
N ILE A 130 23.38 -35.65 -2.27
CA ILE A 130 23.08 -35.06 -3.57
C ILE A 130 24.29 -34.32 -4.13
N TYR A 131 24.58 -34.61 -5.39
CA TYR A 131 25.64 -33.98 -6.16
C TYR A 131 24.99 -33.10 -7.24
N LEU A 132 25.31 -31.80 -7.22
CA LEU A 132 24.91 -30.81 -8.22
C LEU A 132 26.06 -30.51 -9.18
N LYS A 133 25.75 -30.39 -10.47
CA LYS A 133 26.71 -30.05 -11.52
C LYS A 133 26.82 -28.56 -11.71
N LEU A 134 28.01 -28.03 -11.97
CA LEU A 134 28.19 -26.60 -12.24
C LEU A 134 27.46 -26.23 -13.55
N LYS A 135 26.82 -25.06 -13.59
CA LYS A 135 26.20 -24.52 -14.81
C LYS A 135 27.30 -23.97 -15.72
N SER A 136 27.58 -24.65 -16.82
CA SER A 136 28.59 -24.20 -17.81
C SER A 136 28.15 -22.91 -18.50
N SER A 137 28.76 -21.78 -18.12
CA SER A 137 28.58 -20.49 -18.79
C SER A 137 29.73 -20.22 -19.77
N ASN A 138 29.40 -19.99 -21.04
CA ASN A 138 30.36 -19.43 -21.98
C ASN A 138 30.69 -17.99 -21.54
N ILE A 139 31.93 -17.76 -21.13
CA ILE A 139 32.43 -16.41 -20.86
C ILE A 139 32.61 -15.73 -22.21
N HIS A 140 31.64 -14.91 -22.62
CA HIS A 140 31.85 -13.97 -23.71
C HIS A 140 32.82 -12.89 -23.24
N GLU A 141 34.09 -13.01 -23.66
CA GLU A 141 35.07 -11.95 -23.51
C GLU A 141 34.60 -10.73 -24.32
N VAL A 142 34.12 -9.71 -23.61
CA VAL A 142 33.79 -8.41 -24.21
C VAL A 142 34.99 -7.49 -23.99
N VAL A 143 35.69 -7.17 -25.08
CA VAL A 143 36.76 -6.16 -25.09
C VAL A 143 36.19 -4.82 -24.62
N LEU A 144 36.52 -4.42 -23.38
CA LEU A 144 35.98 -3.22 -22.75
C LEU A 144 36.72 -1.97 -23.21
N THR A 145 36.16 -1.24 -24.18
CA THR A 145 36.47 0.20 -24.30
C THR A 145 35.87 0.92 -23.08
N ALA A 146 36.73 1.32 -22.15
CA ALA A 146 36.33 1.80 -20.82
C ALA A 146 35.68 3.20 -20.86
N LYS A 147 34.38 3.26 -21.15
CA LYS A 147 33.55 4.42 -20.77
C LYS A 147 33.32 4.41 -19.26
N LYS A 148 33.55 5.56 -18.62
CA LYS A 148 33.30 5.76 -17.19
C LYS A 148 31.80 5.69 -16.91
N LEU A 149 31.36 4.62 -16.24
CA LEU A 149 29.99 4.48 -15.75
C LEU A 149 29.68 5.58 -14.73
N LYS A 150 28.42 6.05 -14.70
CA LYS A 150 27.89 6.94 -13.66
C LYS A 150 27.28 6.11 -12.54
N GLU A 151 27.39 6.56 -11.30
CA GLU A 151 26.70 5.92 -10.16
C GLU A 151 25.33 6.61 -9.87
N LYS A 152 24.31 5.83 -9.50
CA LYS A 152 23.01 6.28 -8.97
C LYS A 152 22.58 5.30 -7.86
N ILE A 153 21.85 5.78 -6.85
CA ILE A 153 21.12 4.93 -5.90
C ILE A 153 19.65 4.86 -6.36
N ILE A 154 19.15 3.65 -6.56
CA ILE A 154 17.75 3.36 -6.94
C ILE A 154 17.02 2.66 -5.79
N GLY A 155 15.74 2.97 -5.58
CA GLY A 155 14.96 2.52 -4.41
C GLY A 155 15.07 3.45 -3.20
N GLU A 156 14.71 2.93 -2.02
CA GLU A 156 14.46 3.71 -0.80
C GLU A 156 15.75 4.19 -0.14
N LYS A 157 15.96 5.52 -0.08
CA LYS A 157 17.20 6.15 0.46
C LYS A 157 17.12 6.53 1.93
N SER A 158 15.92 6.56 2.51
CA SER A 158 15.67 6.97 3.89
C SER A 158 14.57 6.10 4.52
N ARG A 159 14.42 6.18 5.84
CA ARG A 159 13.33 5.50 6.56
C ARG A 159 12.20 6.49 6.87
N PRO A 160 11.00 6.33 6.30
CA PRO A 160 9.83 7.10 6.71
C PRO A 160 9.48 6.83 8.19
N VAL A 161 8.80 7.80 8.83
CA VAL A 161 8.37 7.69 10.23
C VAL A 161 7.42 6.50 10.40
N LEU A 162 6.45 6.35 9.51
CA LEU A 162 5.55 5.20 9.47
C LEU A 162 6.12 4.08 8.59
N THR A 163 6.56 3.01 9.23
CA THR A 163 6.96 1.75 8.59
C THR A 163 6.34 0.58 9.34
N PHE A 164 5.96 -0.47 8.62
CA PHE A 164 5.57 -1.75 9.21
C PHE A 164 6.68 -2.78 9.00
N SER A 165 6.60 -3.88 9.75
CA SER A 165 7.48 -5.04 9.55
C SER A 165 6.74 -6.06 8.68
N LYS A 166 7.40 -6.61 7.65
CA LYS A 166 7.13 -8.00 7.29
C LYS A 166 8.14 -8.87 8.01
N MET A 167 7.62 -9.75 8.87
CA MET A 167 8.43 -10.67 9.65
C MET A 167 8.91 -11.83 8.76
N PHE A 168 10.09 -12.34 9.08
CA PHE A 168 10.56 -13.64 8.60
C PHE A 168 10.30 -14.64 9.74
N ASP A 169 9.28 -15.49 9.55
CA ASP A 169 8.96 -16.49 10.57
C ASP A 169 9.97 -17.65 10.52
N LYS A 170 10.63 -17.93 11.66
CA LYS A 170 11.52 -19.10 11.82
C LYS A 170 10.80 -20.44 11.56
N ASN A 171 9.47 -20.48 11.72
CA ASN A 171 8.64 -21.66 11.45
C ASN A 171 8.40 -21.87 9.95
N VAL A 172 8.69 -20.86 9.12
CA VAL A 172 8.73 -20.97 7.65
C VAL A 172 10.15 -20.59 7.18
N PRO A 173 11.17 -21.41 7.50
CA PRO A 173 12.58 -21.07 7.29
C PRO A 173 12.99 -20.93 5.82
N THR A 174 12.08 -21.24 4.89
CA THR A 174 12.26 -21.08 3.45
C THR A 174 11.70 -19.76 2.90
N ILE A 175 11.04 -18.92 3.72
CA ILE A 175 10.40 -17.70 3.21
C ILE A 175 11.43 -16.73 2.61
N GLU A 176 11.15 -16.32 1.39
CA GLU A 176 12.00 -15.45 0.59
C GLU A 176 11.16 -14.27 0.11
N GLN A 177 11.64 -13.06 0.32
CA GLN A 177 10.90 -11.84 0.01
C GLN A 177 11.83 -10.65 -0.29
N GLY A 178 11.34 -9.71 -1.09
CA GLY A 178 12.09 -8.53 -1.48
C GLY A 178 11.34 -7.67 -2.48
N ASN A 179 12.09 -6.94 -3.30
CA ASN A 179 11.56 -5.93 -4.20
C ASN A 179 11.99 -6.18 -5.65
N ILE A 180 11.11 -5.81 -6.58
CA ILE A 180 11.45 -5.54 -7.98
C ILE A 180 12.06 -4.14 -8.09
N PHE A 181 13.12 -4.03 -8.89
CA PHE A 181 13.83 -2.80 -9.21
C PHE A 181 13.92 -2.62 -10.72
N ASP A 182 13.55 -1.42 -11.18
CA ASP A 182 13.85 -0.94 -12.52
C ASP A 182 15.36 -0.59 -12.62
N ILE A 183 16.01 -1.06 -13.69
CA ILE A 183 17.44 -0.91 -13.92
C ILE A 183 17.73 -0.44 -15.34
N TYR A 184 18.93 0.09 -15.57
CA TYR A 184 19.38 0.50 -16.89
C TYR A 184 19.81 -0.69 -17.73
N LYS A 185 19.58 -0.63 -19.04
CA LYS A 185 19.96 -1.66 -20.04
C LYS A 185 21.42 -2.13 -19.95
N LYS A 186 22.31 -1.29 -19.40
CA LYS A 186 23.65 -1.69 -18.95
C LYS A 186 23.82 -1.24 -17.51
N THR A 187 23.71 -2.19 -16.57
CA THR A 187 23.77 -1.93 -15.12
C THR A 187 24.84 -2.80 -14.48
N LYS A 188 25.77 -2.17 -13.75
CA LYS A 188 26.66 -2.85 -12.80
C LYS A 188 26.13 -2.66 -11.38
N LEU A 189 25.87 -3.72 -10.63
CA LEU A 189 25.55 -3.58 -9.21
C LEU A 189 26.84 -3.35 -8.40
N LYS A 190 26.75 -2.47 -7.41
CA LYS A 190 27.82 -2.13 -6.47
C LYS A 190 27.45 -2.51 -5.05
N ASP A 191 26.28 -2.07 -4.58
CA ASP A 191 25.79 -2.34 -3.24
C ASP A 191 24.29 -2.68 -3.26
N PHE A 192 23.84 -3.47 -2.28
CA PHE A 192 22.42 -3.57 -1.91
C PHE A 192 22.27 -3.21 -0.43
N SER A 193 21.42 -2.23 -0.13
CA SER A 193 21.14 -1.82 1.25
C SER A 193 19.69 -2.13 1.62
N PHE A 194 19.46 -2.48 2.89
CA PHE A 194 18.14 -2.82 3.42
C PHE A 194 18.01 -2.38 4.90
N HIS A 195 16.79 -2.07 5.34
CA HIS A 195 16.55 -1.60 6.71
C HIS A 195 15.89 -2.67 7.60
N ILE A 196 16.65 -3.23 8.55
CA ILE A 196 16.14 -4.13 9.60
C ILE A 196 15.36 -3.33 10.63
N ILE A 197 14.15 -3.77 11.02
CA ILE A 197 13.35 -3.02 12.00
C ILE A 197 14.03 -3.02 13.39
N PRO A 198 14.09 -1.89 14.12
CA PRO A 198 14.79 -1.81 15.41
C PRO A 198 14.19 -2.66 16.54
N SER A 199 12.96 -3.14 16.37
CA SER A 199 12.29 -4.08 17.29
C SER A 199 12.67 -5.54 17.06
N SER A 200 13.57 -5.85 16.13
CA SER A 200 14.11 -7.19 15.94
C SER A 200 14.93 -7.64 17.15
N LYS A 201 14.87 -8.94 17.47
CA LYS A 201 15.53 -9.59 18.61
C LYS A 201 16.25 -10.84 18.12
N PHE A 202 17.57 -10.73 17.97
CA PHE A 202 18.47 -11.81 17.60
C PHE A 202 19.88 -11.48 18.08
N GLU A 203 20.70 -12.49 18.36
CA GLU A 203 22.13 -12.32 18.58
C GLU A 203 22.84 -12.21 17.23
N GLN A 204 22.44 -13.06 16.27
CA GLN A 204 22.94 -13.02 14.89
C GLN A 204 21.88 -13.57 13.94
N ILE A 205 21.82 -13.04 12.71
CA ILE A 205 21.11 -13.64 11.58
C ILE A 205 22.08 -13.86 10.41
N THR A 206 21.80 -14.88 9.62
CA THR A 206 22.42 -15.14 8.32
C THR A 206 21.35 -15.01 7.24
N LEU A 207 21.57 -14.09 6.32
CA LEU A 207 20.71 -13.82 5.18
C LEU A 207 21.38 -14.29 3.89
N LYS A 208 20.62 -14.95 3.03
CA LYS A 208 20.98 -15.16 1.63
C LYS A 208 20.31 -14.11 0.77
N LEU A 209 21.09 -13.42 -0.05
CA LEU A 209 20.59 -12.52 -1.09
C LEU A 209 20.49 -13.30 -2.41
N ASN A 210 19.32 -13.21 -3.05
CA ASN A 210 19.08 -13.77 -4.38
C ASN A 210 18.70 -12.66 -5.35
N ILE A 211 19.11 -12.80 -6.62
CA ILE A 211 18.76 -11.88 -7.71
C ILE A 211 18.21 -12.68 -8.87
N TYR A 212 17.10 -12.22 -9.44
CA TYR A 212 16.40 -12.90 -10.53
C TYR A 212 16.14 -11.97 -11.72
N ASP A 213 16.09 -12.57 -12.91
CA ASP A 213 15.37 -11.99 -14.04
C ASP A 213 13.84 -12.04 -13.79
N LEU A 214 13.09 -11.30 -14.61
CA LEU A 214 11.62 -11.30 -14.54
C LEU A 214 11.01 -11.96 -15.78
N LYS A 215 9.92 -12.70 -15.55
CA LYS A 215 8.99 -13.17 -16.58
C LYS A 215 7.57 -12.91 -16.11
N ASN A 216 6.74 -12.30 -16.97
CA ASN A 216 5.39 -11.85 -16.61
C ASN A 216 5.38 -11.00 -15.32
N SER A 217 6.38 -10.12 -15.19
CA SER A 217 6.64 -9.27 -14.02
C SER A 217 6.88 -9.98 -12.68
N LEU A 218 7.11 -11.30 -12.67
CA LEU A 218 7.48 -12.09 -11.49
C LEU A 218 8.90 -12.66 -11.60
N PRO A 219 9.60 -12.94 -10.49
CA PRO A 219 10.95 -13.53 -10.53
C PRO A 219 10.93 -14.91 -11.19
N ASN A 220 11.90 -15.18 -12.07
CA ASN A 220 11.89 -16.38 -12.94
C ASN A 220 13.13 -17.27 -12.76
N GLN A 221 14.32 -16.81 -13.14
CA GLN A 221 15.58 -17.53 -13.00
C GLN A 221 16.59 -16.71 -12.22
N SER A 222 17.34 -17.37 -11.33
CA SER A 222 18.46 -16.73 -10.63
C SER A 222 19.54 -16.38 -11.64
N ILE A 223 20.04 -15.15 -11.55
CA ILE A 223 21.15 -14.64 -12.36
C ILE A 223 22.48 -14.64 -11.61
N LEU A 224 22.52 -15.30 -10.43
CA LEU A 224 23.73 -15.48 -9.63
C LEU A 224 24.49 -16.76 -10.01
N SER A 225 25.82 -16.65 -10.04
CA SER A 225 26.76 -17.77 -10.24
C SER A 225 27.26 -18.38 -8.92
N GLU A 226 26.96 -17.75 -7.78
CA GLU A 226 27.36 -18.20 -6.44
C GLU A 226 26.44 -17.61 -5.37
N ASN A 227 26.43 -18.19 -4.17
CA ASN A 227 25.65 -17.69 -3.04
C ASN A 227 26.19 -16.34 -2.53
N ILE A 228 25.30 -15.36 -2.36
CA ILE A 228 25.62 -14.10 -1.67
C ILE A 228 25.08 -14.16 -0.25
N ILE A 229 25.97 -14.34 0.73
CA ILE A 229 25.64 -14.52 2.16
C ILE A 229 26.06 -13.29 2.97
N TYR A 230 25.18 -12.85 3.86
CA TYR A 230 25.39 -11.71 4.75
C TYR A 230 25.03 -12.10 6.18
N LYS A 231 25.97 -11.93 7.13
CA LYS A 231 25.76 -12.17 8.57
C LYS A 231 25.75 -10.83 9.29
N THR A 232 24.81 -10.62 10.22
CA THR A 232 24.75 -9.41 11.05
C THR A 232 24.17 -9.69 12.44
N SER A 233 24.61 -8.90 13.41
CA SER A 233 24.13 -8.84 14.79
C SER A 233 23.47 -7.49 15.12
N SER A 234 23.18 -6.66 14.11
CA SER A 234 22.68 -5.29 14.27
C SER A 234 21.37 -5.03 13.55
N THR A 235 20.66 -3.97 13.96
CA THR A 235 19.42 -3.49 13.31
C THR A 235 19.63 -2.13 12.66
N GLY A 236 18.63 -1.61 11.94
CA GLY A 236 18.75 -0.37 11.17
C GLY A 236 19.18 -0.62 9.72
N TRP A 237 19.78 0.38 9.08
CA TRP A 237 20.35 0.22 7.74
C TRP A 237 21.52 -0.76 7.74
N GLN A 238 21.52 -1.68 6.78
CA GLN A 238 22.55 -2.67 6.51
C GLN A 238 22.90 -2.57 5.03
N THR A 239 24.15 -2.88 4.65
CA THR A 239 24.62 -2.83 3.27
C THR A 239 25.48 -4.05 2.95
N ILE A 240 25.20 -4.65 1.79
CA ILE A 240 25.94 -5.78 1.21
C ILE A 240 26.75 -5.24 0.03
N ASP A 241 28.08 -5.30 0.11
CA ASP A 241 28.95 -5.03 -1.04
C ASP A 241 28.82 -6.15 -2.08
N LEU A 242 28.32 -5.78 -3.26
CA LEU A 242 28.13 -6.65 -4.41
C LEU A 242 29.27 -6.52 -5.44
N SER A 243 30.19 -5.56 -5.27
CA SER A 243 31.24 -5.21 -6.24
C SER A 243 32.13 -6.40 -6.60
N LYS A 244 32.42 -7.26 -5.60
CA LYS A 244 33.26 -8.45 -5.74
C LYS A 244 32.66 -9.54 -6.65
N TYR A 245 31.33 -9.62 -6.75
CA TYR A 245 30.62 -10.60 -7.59
C TYR A 245 30.53 -10.16 -9.06
N LYS A 246 31.04 -8.96 -9.41
CA LYS A 246 31.14 -8.43 -10.79
C LYS A 246 29.82 -8.45 -11.57
N LEU A 247 28.68 -8.32 -10.87
CA LEU A 247 27.34 -8.36 -11.44
C LEU A 247 27.14 -7.22 -12.45
N LEU A 248 27.21 -7.57 -13.74
CA LEU A 248 27.04 -6.66 -14.87
C LEU A 248 25.95 -7.22 -15.78
N PHE A 249 24.83 -6.52 -15.86
CA PHE A 249 23.67 -6.89 -16.65
C PHE A 249 23.62 -6.11 -17.95
N HIS A 250 23.19 -6.81 -18.99
CA HIS A 250 22.99 -6.31 -20.34
C HIS A 250 21.59 -6.69 -20.80
N ASN A 251 20.84 -5.73 -21.34
CA ASN A 251 19.50 -5.92 -21.89
C ASN A 251 18.46 -6.47 -20.89
N LEU A 252 18.60 -6.12 -19.62
CA LEU A 252 17.57 -6.25 -18.60
C LEU A 252 17.11 -4.85 -18.19
N ASP A 253 15.79 -4.61 -18.21
CA ASP A 253 15.17 -3.36 -17.74
C ASP A 253 14.66 -3.48 -16.30
N GLN A 254 14.46 -4.71 -15.78
CA GLN A 254 14.04 -4.98 -14.40
C GLN A 254 14.73 -6.23 -13.84
N ILE A 255 14.97 -6.24 -12.52
CA ILE A 255 15.39 -7.40 -11.73
C ILE A 255 14.58 -7.49 -10.42
N ALA A 256 14.44 -8.69 -9.86
CA ALA A 256 14.04 -8.84 -8.46
C ALA A 256 15.26 -9.08 -7.58
N VAL A 257 15.37 -8.36 -6.46
CA VAL A 257 16.37 -8.61 -5.40
C VAL A 257 15.64 -8.96 -4.11
N THR A 258 15.99 -10.11 -3.55
CA THR A 258 15.28 -10.70 -2.41
C THR A 258 16.25 -11.18 -1.34
N LEU A 259 15.74 -11.27 -0.12
CA LEU A 259 16.43 -11.83 1.03
C LEU A 259 15.66 -13.03 1.55
N GLN A 260 16.42 -14.01 2.04
CA GLN A 260 15.93 -15.23 2.69
C GLN A 260 16.71 -15.39 4.00
N LEU A 261 16.00 -15.63 5.11
CA LEU A 261 16.63 -15.98 6.38
C LEU A 261 17.03 -17.45 6.32
N VAL A 262 18.34 -17.74 6.35
CA VAL A 262 18.86 -19.11 6.17
C VAL A 262 19.47 -19.71 7.44
N ASP A 263 19.82 -18.87 8.41
CA ASP A 263 20.22 -19.28 9.77
C ASP A 263 20.00 -18.12 10.76
N SER A 264 19.81 -18.43 12.05
CA SER A 264 19.55 -17.44 13.09
C SER A 264 19.94 -17.94 14.49
N LYS A 265 20.63 -17.10 15.25
CA LYS A 265 20.88 -17.29 16.68
C LYS A 265 20.00 -16.32 17.49
N PRO A 266 19.03 -16.80 18.29
CA PRO A 266 18.22 -15.93 19.16
C PRO A 266 19.06 -15.33 20.29
N LEU A 267 18.59 -14.23 20.88
CA LEU A 267 19.12 -13.76 22.17
C LEU A 267 18.62 -14.71 23.28
N ASN A 268 19.48 -14.98 24.27
CA ASN A 268 19.14 -15.82 25.43
C ASN A 268 17.80 -15.38 26.06
N ASP A 269 16.99 -16.36 26.42
CA ASP A 269 15.70 -16.20 27.12
C ASP A 269 14.68 -15.26 26.45
N THR A 270 14.76 -15.08 25.11
CA THR A 270 13.79 -14.30 24.34
C THR A 270 13.36 -14.98 23.05
N ASP A 271 12.13 -14.70 22.61
CA ASP A 271 11.66 -15.10 21.29
C ASP A 271 12.43 -14.38 20.18
N PHE A 272 12.90 -15.16 19.20
CA PHE A 272 13.48 -14.65 17.95
C PHE A 272 12.46 -13.78 17.20
N VAL A 273 12.86 -12.56 16.88
CA VAL A 273 12.09 -11.63 16.05
C VAL A 273 13.02 -11.06 14.98
N PHE A 274 12.70 -11.28 13.71
CA PHE A 274 13.39 -10.61 12.61
C PHE A 274 12.36 -10.12 11.58
N GLY A 275 12.56 -8.89 11.12
CA GLY A 275 11.78 -8.34 10.02
C GLY A 275 12.45 -7.16 9.35
N ILE A 276 12.16 -6.98 8.07
CA ILE A 276 12.64 -5.85 7.29
C ILE A 276 11.53 -4.79 7.28
N SER A 277 11.92 -3.53 7.44
CA SER A 277 10.99 -2.40 7.38
C SER A 277 10.43 -2.24 5.98
N ALA A 278 9.12 -2.02 5.87
CA ALA A 278 8.42 -1.76 4.62
C ALA A 278 7.50 -0.53 4.76
N LYS A 279 7.23 0.13 3.62
CA LYS A 279 6.23 1.20 3.51
C LYS A 279 5.07 0.74 2.63
N LYS A 280 3.87 1.31 2.85
CA LYS A 280 2.75 1.10 1.94
C LYS A 280 3.03 1.85 0.64
N SER A 281 2.66 1.25 -0.47
CA SER A 281 2.80 1.78 -1.83
C SER A 281 1.74 1.14 -2.70
N LEU A 282 1.21 1.86 -3.68
CA LEU A 282 0.36 1.29 -4.73
C LEU A 282 1.18 0.47 -5.75
N SER A 283 2.51 0.59 -5.73
CA SER A 283 3.38 -0.26 -6.52
C SER A 283 3.41 -1.70 -5.98
N LYS A 284 3.21 -2.67 -6.88
CA LYS A 284 3.31 -4.12 -6.60
C LYS A 284 4.74 -4.61 -6.80
N ASN A 285 5.67 -3.92 -6.11
CA ASN A 285 7.10 -4.18 -6.21
C ASN A 285 7.53 -5.24 -5.20
N LEU A 286 6.82 -5.37 -4.07
CA LEU A 286 7.08 -6.41 -3.09
C LEU A 286 6.68 -7.78 -3.63
N VAL A 287 7.67 -8.66 -3.78
CA VAL A 287 7.52 -10.08 -4.16
C VAL A 287 7.90 -10.99 -3.02
N PHE A 288 7.20 -12.12 -2.88
CA PHE A 288 7.52 -13.15 -1.89
C PHE A 288 7.11 -14.56 -2.33
N ARG A 289 7.69 -15.56 -1.67
CA ARG A 289 7.26 -16.97 -1.72
C ARG A 289 7.59 -17.66 -0.40
N TYR A 290 6.74 -18.59 0.02
CA TYR A 290 6.92 -19.31 1.29
C TYR A 290 7.98 -20.42 1.19
N HIS A 291 8.09 -21.09 0.04
CA HIS A 291 9.10 -22.11 -0.22
C HIS A 291 9.75 -21.92 -1.60
N SER A 292 10.93 -22.50 -1.79
CA SER A 292 11.75 -22.36 -3.01
C SER A 292 11.09 -22.89 -4.29
N GLN A 293 10.12 -23.80 -4.14
CA GLN A 293 9.34 -24.43 -5.21
C GLN A 293 7.88 -23.96 -5.24
N SER A 294 7.50 -23.00 -4.37
CA SER A 294 6.20 -22.35 -4.40
C SER A 294 6.13 -21.29 -5.50
N LYS A 295 4.91 -20.92 -5.89
CA LYS A 295 4.68 -19.80 -6.80
C LYS A 295 5.10 -18.48 -6.14
N TRP A 296 5.53 -17.53 -6.96
CA TRP A 296 5.77 -16.16 -6.52
C TRP A 296 4.46 -15.39 -6.41
N GLU A 297 4.32 -14.65 -5.33
CA GLU A 297 3.22 -13.75 -5.07
C GLU A 297 3.71 -12.29 -5.07
N LYS A 298 2.79 -11.37 -5.35
CA LYS A 298 2.98 -9.93 -5.24
C LYS A 298 2.06 -9.36 -4.19
N SER A 299 2.55 -8.43 -3.39
CA SER A 299 1.70 -7.57 -2.57
C SER A 299 1.98 -6.10 -2.85
N ASP A 300 1.00 -5.26 -2.53
CA ASP A 300 1.20 -3.82 -2.43
C ASP A 300 2.26 -3.49 -1.37
N GLY A 301 2.97 -2.39 -1.58
CA GLY A 301 4.07 -1.96 -0.73
C GLY A 301 5.46 -2.21 -1.32
N THR A 302 6.45 -1.73 -0.60
CA THR A 302 7.87 -1.89 -0.92
C THR A 302 8.69 -2.00 0.36
N PHE A 303 9.68 -2.89 0.39
CA PHE A 303 10.67 -2.88 1.46
C PHE A 303 11.55 -1.63 1.39
N LEU A 304 12.05 -1.20 2.55
CA LEU A 304 13.09 -0.16 2.64
C LEU A 304 14.42 -0.75 2.21
N THR A 305 14.62 -0.77 0.89
CA THR A 305 15.81 -1.30 0.23
C THR A 305 16.23 -0.42 -0.93
N ASN A 306 17.52 -0.34 -1.19
CA ASN A 306 18.08 0.33 -2.36
C ASN A 306 19.23 -0.47 -2.99
N LEU A 307 19.54 -0.15 -4.25
CA LEU A 307 20.73 -0.62 -4.96
C LEU A 307 21.60 0.59 -5.33
N THR A 308 22.90 0.51 -5.08
CA THR A 308 23.88 1.40 -5.72
C THR A 308 24.26 0.78 -7.06
N VAL A 309 24.05 1.50 -8.16
CA VAL A 309 24.23 1.01 -9.53
C VAL A 309 25.13 1.91 -10.37
N GLY A 310 25.99 1.28 -11.19
CA GLY A 310 26.78 1.93 -12.24
C GLY A 310 26.14 1.76 -13.63
N TYR A 311 25.92 2.83 -14.39
CA TYR A 311 25.21 2.81 -15.68
C TYR A 311 25.88 3.67 -16.79
N ASP A 312 25.55 3.41 -18.06
CA ASP A 312 26.02 4.18 -19.24
C ASP A 312 24.88 5.05 -19.80
N LYS A 313 25.19 6.33 -20.05
CA LYS A 313 24.24 7.37 -20.47
C LYS A 313 23.60 7.13 -21.85
N LYS A 314 24.12 6.21 -22.68
CA LYS A 314 23.53 5.85 -23.98
C LYS A 314 22.50 4.70 -23.91
N GLY A 315 22.32 4.07 -22.75
CA GLY A 315 21.32 3.02 -22.54
C GLY A 315 20.04 3.56 -21.92
N ILE A 316 19.23 4.28 -22.70
CA ILE A 316 17.90 4.76 -22.32
C ILE A 316 17.04 3.53 -21.94
N PRO A 317 16.59 3.38 -20.67
CA PRO A 317 15.45 2.52 -20.35
C PRO A 317 14.24 3.05 -21.12
N ILE A 318 13.27 2.22 -21.48
CA ILE A 318 12.00 2.77 -22.00
C ILE A 318 11.38 3.55 -20.85
N THR A 319 11.45 4.88 -20.93
CA THR A 319 10.83 5.81 -19.99
C THR A 319 9.34 5.91 -20.28
N ASP A 320 8.65 6.70 -19.46
CA ASP A 320 7.58 7.57 -19.93
C ASP A 320 7.84 8.02 -21.37
N ASN A 321 6.89 7.69 -22.25
CA ASN A 321 6.80 8.33 -23.56
C ASN A 321 5.91 9.55 -23.40
N ASN A 322 6.51 10.64 -22.94
CA ASN A 322 6.40 11.96 -23.58
C ASN A 322 7.32 12.95 -22.86
N SER A 323 8.58 13.01 -23.27
CA SER A 323 9.46 14.15 -22.96
C SER A 323 9.60 15.03 -24.19
N ASP A 324 8.68 15.97 -24.33
CA ASP A 324 8.94 17.27 -24.98
C ASP A 324 8.21 18.38 -24.19
N GLU A 325 8.40 18.36 -22.86
CA GLU A 325 8.42 19.57 -22.01
C GLU A 325 9.11 19.26 -20.66
N HIS A 326 9.68 20.28 -20.03
CA HIS A 326 10.68 20.14 -18.96
C HIS A 326 10.07 20.06 -17.54
N HIS A 327 9.75 18.86 -17.06
CA HIS A 327 9.47 18.61 -15.64
C HIS A 327 10.26 17.42 -15.08
N THR A 328 10.64 17.47 -13.80
CA THR A 328 11.63 16.55 -13.23
C THR A 328 11.01 15.50 -12.29
N GLU A 329 11.49 14.26 -12.41
CA GLU A 329 11.05 13.05 -11.70
C GLU A 329 10.92 13.18 -10.16
N SER A 330 11.58 14.18 -9.53
CA SER A 330 11.42 14.48 -8.09
C SER A 330 10.09 15.16 -7.75
N GLU A 331 9.51 15.92 -8.68
CA GLU A 331 8.27 16.67 -8.45
C GLU A 331 7.10 15.68 -8.29
N ILE A 332 7.01 14.65 -9.13
CA ILE A 332 5.95 13.61 -9.04
C ILE A 332 6.00 12.85 -7.70
N GLU A 333 7.19 12.58 -7.16
CA GLU A 333 7.32 11.99 -5.82
C GLU A 333 6.87 12.96 -4.70
N GLU A 334 7.22 14.25 -4.77
CA GLU A 334 6.79 15.26 -3.79
C GLU A 334 5.26 15.48 -3.81
N LYS A 335 4.66 15.51 -5.00
CA LYS A 335 3.22 15.68 -5.25
C LYS A 335 2.36 14.61 -4.57
N LEU A 336 2.68 13.33 -4.75
CA LEU A 336 1.98 12.24 -4.05
C LEU A 336 2.29 12.19 -2.55
N ILE A 337 3.51 12.59 -2.15
CA ILE A 337 3.90 12.67 -0.74
C ILE A 337 3.07 13.73 0.01
N SER A 338 2.76 14.86 -0.63
CA SER A 338 1.93 15.93 -0.04
C SER A 338 0.54 15.40 0.35
N PHE A 339 -0.19 14.81 -0.59
CA PHE A 339 -1.53 14.25 -0.36
C PHE A 339 -1.57 13.25 0.81
N TYR A 340 -0.72 12.23 0.79
CA TYR A 340 -0.73 11.21 1.85
C TYR A 340 -0.29 11.76 3.21
N LYS A 341 0.66 12.71 3.27
CA LYS A 341 1.04 13.39 4.52
C LYS A 341 -0.10 14.26 5.04
N GLY A 342 -0.69 15.10 4.20
CA GLY A 342 -1.81 15.98 4.56
C GLY A 342 -2.95 15.17 5.16
N ARG A 343 -3.37 14.10 4.47
CA ARG A 343 -4.40 13.18 4.96
C ARG A 343 -4.02 12.45 6.27
N GLU A 344 -2.75 12.06 6.46
CA GLU A 344 -2.29 11.48 7.73
C GLU A 344 -2.37 12.49 8.89
N GLN A 345 -2.10 13.78 8.63
CA GLN A 345 -2.27 14.84 9.63
C GLN A 345 -3.74 15.14 9.90
N GLY A 346 -4.56 15.26 8.86
CA GLY A 346 -6.02 15.42 8.97
C GLY A 346 -6.63 14.35 9.87
N LEU A 347 -6.29 13.08 9.63
CA LEU A 347 -6.73 11.94 10.45
C LEU A 347 -6.27 11.98 11.92
N LYS A 348 -5.31 12.82 12.32
CA LYS A 348 -4.91 13.02 13.73
C LYS A 348 -5.70 14.12 14.42
N THR A 349 -6.41 14.96 13.67
CA THR A 349 -7.22 16.06 14.21
C THR A 349 -8.57 15.59 14.76
N ILE A 350 -9.36 16.54 15.26
CA ILE A 350 -10.76 16.33 15.68
C ILE A 350 -11.75 16.32 14.52
N TYR A 351 -11.34 16.73 13.31
CA TYR A 351 -12.22 16.83 12.14
C TYR A 351 -12.56 15.42 11.62
N GLY A 352 -13.82 15.19 11.29
CA GLY A 352 -14.38 13.85 11.09
C GLY A 352 -14.50 13.03 12.37
N LYS A 353 -14.27 13.62 13.56
CA LYS A 353 -14.31 12.98 14.89
C LYS A 353 -14.98 13.87 15.96
N ASN A 354 -15.71 14.90 15.56
CA ASN A 354 -16.37 15.83 16.47
C ASN A 354 -17.41 15.06 17.33
N PRO A 355 -17.37 15.16 18.67
CA PRO A 355 -18.41 14.61 19.54
C PRO A 355 -19.82 15.13 19.22
N ASP A 356 -19.92 16.37 18.73
CA ASP A 356 -21.17 17.04 18.36
C ASP A 356 -21.56 16.84 16.88
N GLY A 357 -20.83 16.00 16.15
CA GLY A 357 -21.14 15.68 14.75
C GLY A 357 -22.43 14.87 14.60
N LYS A 358 -23.21 15.16 13.56
CA LYS A 358 -24.60 14.74 13.39
C LYS A 358 -24.77 13.89 12.14
N TYR A 359 -25.89 13.15 12.09
CA TYR A 359 -26.31 12.42 10.89
C TYR A 359 -27.69 12.90 10.45
N ILE A 360 -27.87 13.08 9.14
CA ILE A 360 -29.18 13.01 8.50
C ILE A 360 -29.39 11.57 8.03
N THR A 361 -30.57 11.02 8.27
CA THR A 361 -30.96 9.70 7.75
C THR A 361 -31.88 9.90 6.56
N LEU A 362 -31.48 9.35 5.42
CA LEU A 362 -32.23 9.30 4.17
C LEU A 362 -32.65 7.84 3.90
N ASP A 363 -33.54 7.62 2.94
CA ASP A 363 -34.06 6.28 2.63
C ASP A 363 -32.96 5.27 2.23
N ASP A 364 -31.90 5.76 1.57
CA ASP A 364 -30.80 4.95 1.02
C ASP A 364 -29.40 5.38 1.49
N ALA A 365 -29.30 6.25 2.51
CA ALA A 365 -28.03 6.70 3.09
C ALA A 365 -28.18 7.26 4.51
N LYS A 366 -27.04 7.40 5.18
CA LYS A 366 -26.90 8.29 6.34
C LYS A 366 -25.76 9.23 6.05
N ILE A 367 -26.04 10.53 6.06
CA ILE A 367 -25.10 11.59 5.72
C ILE A 367 -24.59 12.21 7.02
N TYR A 368 -23.29 12.11 7.26
CA TYR A 368 -22.61 12.70 8.40
C TYR A 368 -22.17 14.14 8.11
N TYR A 369 -22.30 15.01 9.10
CA TYR A 369 -21.75 16.37 9.02
C TYR A 369 -21.32 16.89 10.40
N GLU A 370 -20.43 17.88 10.39
CA GLU A 370 -19.91 18.57 11.55
C GLU A 370 -20.05 20.09 11.37
N GLU A 371 -20.28 20.81 12.48
CA GLU A 371 -20.43 22.26 12.47
C GLU A 371 -19.30 22.92 13.29
N TYR A 372 -18.75 24.02 12.77
CA TYR A 372 -17.66 24.77 13.38
C TYR A 372 -17.85 26.28 13.24
N GLY A 373 -17.55 27.03 14.30
CA GLY A 373 -17.61 28.49 14.28
C GLY A 373 -19.05 29.04 14.26
N SER A 374 -19.16 30.29 13.81
CA SER A 374 -20.41 31.03 13.70
C SER A 374 -20.27 32.14 12.65
N GLY A 375 -21.39 32.60 12.10
CA GLY A 375 -21.42 33.58 11.01
C GLY A 375 -22.30 33.09 9.85
N GLU A 376 -22.00 33.56 8.63
CA GLU A 376 -22.68 33.07 7.43
C GLU A 376 -22.43 31.58 7.21
N PRO A 377 -23.43 30.79 6.74
CA PRO A 377 -23.24 29.38 6.45
C PRO A 377 -22.23 29.17 5.31
N LEU A 378 -21.24 28.31 5.55
CA LEU A 378 -20.23 27.90 4.58
C LEU A 378 -20.13 26.38 4.55
N ILE A 379 -20.57 25.74 3.47
CA ILE A 379 -20.50 24.29 3.31
C ILE A 379 -19.18 23.90 2.67
N LEU A 380 -18.49 22.91 3.24
CA LEU A 380 -17.30 22.28 2.67
C LEU A 380 -17.64 20.88 2.13
N LEU A 381 -17.22 20.60 0.89
CA LEU A 381 -17.45 19.33 0.19
C LEU A 381 -16.12 18.78 -0.35
N GLU A 382 -15.77 17.57 0.05
CA GLU A 382 -14.51 16.90 -0.30
C GLU A 382 -14.52 16.18 -1.65
N GLY A 383 -13.33 15.76 -2.10
CA GLY A 383 -13.14 15.02 -3.35
C GLY A 383 -13.49 13.53 -3.29
N ASN A 384 -13.24 12.81 -4.39
CA ASN A 384 -13.48 11.36 -4.42
C ASN A 384 -12.60 10.62 -3.41
N ASN A 385 -13.19 9.67 -2.70
CA ASN A 385 -12.60 8.98 -1.56
C ASN A 385 -12.08 9.94 -0.45
N GLY A 386 -12.61 11.16 -0.34
CA GLY A 386 -12.26 12.17 0.66
C GLY A 386 -12.78 11.88 2.08
N LEU A 387 -12.50 12.81 2.99
CA LEU A 387 -12.98 12.88 4.39
C LEU A 387 -13.19 14.35 4.79
N ILE A 388 -14.09 14.65 5.73
CA ILE A 388 -14.12 15.97 6.43
C ILE A 388 -12.72 16.36 6.95
N SER A 389 -11.94 15.38 7.42
CA SER A 389 -10.59 15.59 7.94
C SER A 389 -9.58 16.08 6.91
N ASP A 390 -9.88 15.99 5.61
CA ASP A 390 -8.99 16.48 4.56
C ASP A 390 -8.98 18.03 4.53
N PHE A 391 -10.03 18.69 5.04
CA PHE A 391 -10.07 20.15 5.24
C PHE A 391 -9.42 20.65 6.56
N TYR A 392 -8.52 19.87 7.17
CA TYR A 392 -7.96 20.22 8.49
C TYR A 392 -7.17 21.53 8.53
N ASN A 393 -6.66 22.02 7.39
CA ASN A 393 -6.02 23.32 7.27
C ASN A 393 -7.04 24.46 7.06
N GLN A 394 -8.20 24.16 6.48
CA GLN A 394 -9.23 25.11 6.05
C GLN A 394 -10.22 25.38 7.18
N ILE A 395 -10.77 24.35 7.81
CA ILE A 395 -11.77 24.47 8.90
C ILE A 395 -11.33 25.43 10.01
N PRO A 396 -10.14 25.31 10.65
CA PRO A 396 -9.74 26.19 11.75
C PRO A 396 -9.46 27.64 11.31
N PHE A 397 -9.29 27.89 10.01
CA PHE A 397 -9.12 29.23 9.47
C PHE A 397 -10.49 29.86 9.20
N LEU A 398 -11.34 29.17 8.44
CA LEU A 398 -12.65 29.64 7.98
C LEU A 398 -13.69 29.72 9.12
N SER A 399 -13.60 28.86 10.14
CA SER A 399 -14.53 28.87 11.28
C SER A 399 -14.36 30.09 12.21
N LYS A 400 -13.47 31.03 11.88
CA LYS A 400 -13.31 32.31 12.58
C LYS A 400 -14.27 33.39 12.07
N GLN A 401 -14.78 33.24 10.85
CA GLN A 401 -15.68 34.20 10.19
C GLN A 401 -17.00 33.56 9.74
N PHE A 402 -17.00 32.25 9.49
CA PHE A 402 -18.15 31.51 8.96
C PHE A 402 -18.65 30.44 9.92
N ARG A 403 -19.95 30.12 9.82
CA ARG A 403 -20.51 28.87 10.33
C ARG A 403 -20.17 27.78 9.31
N VAL A 404 -19.01 27.15 9.49
CA VAL A 404 -18.52 26.07 8.64
C VAL A 404 -19.33 24.81 8.91
N ILE A 405 -19.87 24.22 7.84
CA ILE A 405 -20.62 22.96 7.83
C ILE A 405 -19.85 22.00 6.93
N ALA A 406 -19.06 21.10 7.52
CA ALA A 406 -18.30 20.12 6.78
C ALA A 406 -19.11 18.81 6.73
N MET A 407 -19.42 18.33 5.53
CA MET A 407 -20.20 17.11 5.28
C MET A 407 -19.25 16.02 4.79
N ASP A 408 -19.38 14.78 5.28
CA ASP A 408 -18.86 13.63 4.54
C ASP A 408 -19.91 13.30 3.48
N THR A 409 -19.57 13.36 2.20
CA THR A 409 -20.50 13.04 1.11
C THR A 409 -20.83 11.53 1.05
N ARG A 410 -21.83 11.14 0.25
CA ARG A 410 -22.31 9.75 0.18
C ARG A 410 -21.18 8.75 -0.12
N ALA A 411 -21.16 7.63 0.63
CA ALA A 411 -20.12 6.60 0.58
C ALA A 411 -18.70 7.09 0.96
N GLN A 412 -18.58 8.23 1.63
CA GLN A 412 -17.32 8.84 2.05
C GLN A 412 -17.28 8.99 3.59
N GLY A 413 -16.09 9.03 4.18
CA GLY A 413 -15.88 9.15 5.63
C GLY A 413 -16.80 8.29 6.50
N LYS A 414 -17.61 8.95 7.34
CA LYS A 414 -18.63 8.35 8.20
C LYS A 414 -19.99 8.17 7.51
N SER A 415 -20.20 8.78 6.35
CA SER A 415 -21.44 8.64 5.59
C SER A 415 -21.57 7.25 4.98
N SER A 416 -22.78 6.72 5.02
CA SER A 416 -23.10 5.42 4.47
C SER A 416 -23.81 5.53 3.13
N ASP A 417 -23.70 4.49 2.33
CA ASP A 417 -24.47 4.31 1.11
C ASP A 417 -25.12 2.93 1.12
N PHE A 418 -26.42 2.91 0.83
CA PHE A 418 -27.28 1.74 0.71
C PHE A 418 -28.05 1.73 -0.63
N ALA A 419 -27.66 2.59 -1.58
CA ALA A 419 -28.22 2.57 -2.93
C ALA A 419 -28.03 1.19 -3.59
N LYS A 420 -29.04 0.79 -4.37
CA LYS A 420 -29.05 -0.48 -5.11
C LYS A 420 -28.49 -0.31 -6.53
N ASP A 421 -28.80 0.82 -7.14
CA ASP A 421 -28.44 1.18 -8.50
C ASP A 421 -27.31 2.22 -8.51
N ASP A 422 -26.66 2.38 -9.67
CA ASP A 422 -25.69 3.46 -9.90
C ASP A 422 -26.37 4.83 -9.91
N TYR A 423 -25.63 5.87 -9.55
CA TYR A 423 -26.10 7.25 -9.50
C TYR A 423 -25.02 8.23 -9.99
N GLY A 424 -25.45 9.39 -10.50
CA GLY A 424 -24.58 10.52 -10.83
C GLY A 424 -24.40 11.51 -9.67
N TYR A 425 -23.63 12.57 -9.90
CA TYR A 425 -23.38 13.64 -8.91
C TYR A 425 -24.65 14.42 -8.52
N GLU A 426 -25.72 14.32 -9.31
CA GLU A 426 -27.06 14.85 -8.98
C GLU A 426 -27.57 14.30 -7.66
N LYS A 427 -27.26 13.02 -7.34
CA LYS A 427 -27.63 12.38 -6.08
C LYS A 427 -26.90 13.00 -4.89
N LEU A 428 -25.62 13.34 -5.06
CA LEU A 428 -24.81 14.02 -4.03
C LEU A 428 -25.30 15.46 -3.82
N ALA A 429 -25.76 16.13 -4.89
CA ALA A 429 -26.39 17.45 -4.79
C ALA A 429 -27.76 17.38 -4.08
N ASP A 430 -28.52 16.30 -4.26
CA ASP A 430 -29.78 16.09 -3.54
C ASP A 430 -29.55 15.75 -2.05
N ASP A 431 -28.51 14.97 -1.73
CA ASP A 431 -28.07 14.74 -0.34
C ASP A 431 -27.65 16.06 0.36
N LEU A 432 -26.99 16.96 -0.38
CA LEU A 432 -26.65 18.32 0.09
C LEU A 432 -27.88 19.21 0.29
N LEU A 433 -28.91 19.10 -0.57
CA LEU A 433 -30.17 19.82 -0.36
C LEU A 433 -30.83 19.43 0.97
N GLN A 434 -30.77 18.15 1.35
CA GLN A 434 -31.29 17.68 2.64
C GLN A 434 -30.55 18.29 3.84
N ILE A 435 -29.23 18.55 3.74
CA ILE A 435 -28.47 19.29 4.76
C ILE A 435 -28.98 20.74 4.87
N VAL A 436 -29.16 21.42 3.74
CA VAL A 436 -29.65 22.80 3.66
C VAL A 436 -31.06 22.94 4.25
N GLU A 437 -31.97 22.02 3.93
CA GLU A 437 -33.35 22.00 4.43
C GLU A 437 -33.42 21.69 5.94
N VAL A 438 -32.74 20.65 6.43
CA VAL A 438 -32.76 20.25 7.85
C VAL A 438 -32.14 21.32 8.74
N LEU A 439 -31.06 21.98 8.28
CA LEU A 439 -30.43 23.10 8.98
C LEU A 439 -31.17 24.44 8.77
N LYS A 440 -32.22 24.46 7.93
CA LYS A 440 -33.05 25.63 7.58
C LYS A 440 -32.22 26.82 7.10
N LEU A 441 -31.29 26.57 6.20
CA LEU A 441 -30.40 27.58 5.64
C LEU A 441 -31.08 28.26 4.45
N GLU A 442 -31.38 29.55 4.58
CA GLU A 442 -32.01 30.34 3.50
C GLU A 442 -31.05 30.56 2.33
N LYS A 443 -29.75 30.71 2.64
CA LYS A 443 -28.68 30.86 1.65
C LYS A 443 -27.35 30.39 2.21
N VAL A 444 -26.51 29.80 1.35
CA VAL A 444 -25.21 29.21 1.74
C VAL A 444 -24.08 29.63 0.81
N ASN A 445 -22.88 29.77 1.36
CA ASN A 445 -21.64 29.72 0.61
C ASN A 445 -21.19 28.26 0.47
N ILE A 446 -20.55 27.88 -0.63
CA ILE A 446 -20.05 26.51 -0.86
C ILE A 446 -18.59 26.57 -1.31
N VAL A 447 -17.74 25.73 -0.72
CA VAL A 447 -16.39 25.42 -1.20
C VAL A 447 -16.32 23.92 -1.45
N GLY A 448 -16.21 23.54 -2.73
CA GLY A 448 -16.15 22.16 -3.15
C GLY A 448 -14.81 21.83 -3.81
N TRP A 449 -14.18 20.75 -3.38
CA TRP A 449 -12.93 20.24 -3.94
C TRP A 449 -13.20 18.97 -4.75
N SER A 450 -12.69 18.89 -5.98
CA SER A 450 -12.83 17.76 -6.90
C SER A 450 -14.32 17.38 -7.07
N ASP A 451 -14.71 16.14 -6.77
CA ASP A 451 -16.11 15.68 -6.67
C ASP A 451 -17.05 16.66 -5.92
N GLY A 452 -16.57 17.28 -4.84
CA GLY A 452 -17.32 18.29 -4.08
C GLY A 452 -17.56 19.57 -4.87
N GLY A 453 -16.62 19.97 -5.74
CA GLY A 453 -16.77 21.11 -6.65
C GLY A 453 -17.78 20.81 -7.76
N ILE A 454 -17.74 19.61 -8.32
CA ILE A 454 -18.72 19.08 -9.28
C ILE A 454 -20.12 19.07 -8.67
N THR A 455 -20.24 18.54 -7.45
CA THR A 455 -21.47 18.52 -6.65
C THR A 455 -21.99 19.95 -6.41
N GLY A 456 -21.10 20.89 -6.08
CA GLY A 456 -21.43 22.30 -5.91
C GLY A 456 -21.96 22.98 -7.17
N LEU A 457 -21.38 22.69 -8.34
CA LEU A 457 -21.89 23.19 -9.64
C LEU A 457 -23.31 22.68 -9.93
N ILE A 458 -23.54 21.38 -9.77
CA ILE A 458 -24.85 20.76 -10.02
C ILE A 458 -25.89 21.25 -9.00
N PHE A 459 -25.54 21.31 -7.72
CA PHE A 459 -26.41 21.85 -6.68
C PHE A 459 -26.82 23.29 -6.97
N ASN A 460 -25.87 24.13 -7.38
CA ASN A 460 -26.11 25.53 -7.71
C ASN A 460 -26.97 25.69 -8.97
N SER A 461 -26.70 24.91 -10.01
CA SER A 461 -27.50 24.90 -11.24
C SER A 461 -28.96 24.48 -11.00
N LYS A 462 -29.19 23.50 -10.12
CA LYS A 462 -30.53 23.05 -9.69
C LYS A 462 -31.20 24.04 -8.72
N ASN A 463 -30.44 24.72 -7.85
CA ASN A 463 -30.95 25.53 -6.74
C ASN A 463 -30.32 26.95 -6.66
N PRO A 464 -30.33 27.76 -7.73
CA PRO A 464 -29.55 29.01 -7.80
C PRO A 464 -30.00 30.09 -6.78
N GLY A 465 -31.22 29.97 -6.23
CA GLY A 465 -31.69 30.83 -5.14
C GLY A 465 -30.97 30.60 -3.80
N LEU A 466 -30.51 29.37 -3.54
CA LEU A 466 -29.94 28.94 -2.26
C LEU A 466 -28.43 29.19 -2.16
N VAL A 467 -27.73 29.47 -3.25
CA VAL A 467 -26.27 29.70 -3.25
C VAL A 467 -25.96 31.20 -3.27
N HIS A 468 -25.16 31.67 -2.31
CA HIS A 468 -24.63 33.03 -2.31
C HIS A 468 -23.34 33.12 -3.13
N LYS A 469 -22.39 32.22 -2.89
CA LYS A 469 -21.14 32.07 -3.64
C LYS A 469 -20.74 30.61 -3.71
N LEU A 470 -20.08 30.25 -4.81
CA LEU A 470 -19.51 28.92 -5.02
C LEU A 470 -18.00 29.06 -5.27
N VAL A 471 -17.21 28.21 -4.64
CA VAL A 471 -15.81 27.98 -5.01
C VAL A 471 -15.66 26.53 -5.44
N THR A 472 -15.03 26.30 -6.59
CA THR A 472 -14.66 24.98 -7.08
C THR A 472 -13.14 24.86 -7.12
N ILE A 473 -12.59 23.77 -6.59
CA ILE A 473 -11.15 23.49 -6.62
C ILE A 473 -10.95 22.20 -7.42
N GLY A 474 -10.27 22.24 -8.57
CA GLY A 474 -10.00 21.06 -9.40
C GLY A 474 -11.28 20.35 -9.88
N ALA A 475 -12.30 21.09 -10.31
CA ALA A 475 -13.57 20.53 -10.78
C ALA A 475 -13.66 20.51 -12.32
N ASN A 476 -14.23 19.44 -12.87
CA ASN A 476 -14.52 19.28 -14.30
C ASN A 476 -16.04 19.26 -14.58
N THR A 477 -16.43 19.44 -15.84
CA THR A 477 -17.83 19.35 -16.30
C THR A 477 -18.17 18.05 -17.01
N HIS A 478 -17.15 17.30 -17.45
CA HIS A 478 -17.26 16.02 -18.14
C HIS A 478 -15.99 15.16 -17.94
N PRO A 479 -16.03 13.80 -17.94
CA PRO A 479 -14.89 12.92 -17.69
C PRO A 479 -13.65 13.14 -18.57
N ASP A 480 -13.81 13.66 -19.78
CA ASP A 480 -12.68 13.95 -20.69
C ASP A 480 -11.85 15.17 -20.26
N GLY A 481 -12.35 15.99 -19.33
CA GLY A 481 -11.58 17.01 -18.64
C GLY A 481 -10.53 16.45 -17.68
N VAL A 482 -10.64 15.17 -17.29
CA VAL A 482 -9.62 14.48 -16.48
C VAL A 482 -8.47 14.03 -17.40
N ASN A 483 -7.24 14.07 -16.89
CA ASN A 483 -6.07 13.52 -17.57
C ASN A 483 -6.29 12.06 -18.00
N GLU A 484 -5.93 11.73 -19.24
CA GLU A 484 -6.28 10.43 -19.83
C GLU A 484 -5.65 9.25 -19.09
N GLU A 485 -4.43 9.41 -18.58
CA GLU A 485 -3.73 8.38 -17.83
C GLU A 485 -4.43 8.09 -16.50
N LEU A 486 -4.78 9.14 -15.75
CA LEU A 486 -5.58 9.02 -14.53
C LEU A 486 -6.91 8.31 -14.84
N LEU A 487 -7.64 8.74 -15.88
CA LEU A 487 -8.91 8.11 -16.28
C LEU A 487 -8.75 6.63 -16.68
N LYS A 488 -7.64 6.27 -17.38
CA LYS A 488 -7.29 4.86 -17.68
C LYS A 488 -7.01 4.08 -16.39
N SER A 489 -6.34 4.68 -15.40
CA SER A 489 -6.05 4.06 -14.11
C SER A 489 -7.32 3.82 -13.27
N ILE A 490 -8.24 4.79 -13.24
CA ILE A 490 -9.55 4.72 -12.57
C ILE A 490 -10.39 3.61 -13.22
N LYS A 491 -10.49 3.59 -14.55
CA LYS A 491 -11.15 2.50 -15.30
C LYS A 491 -10.56 1.13 -14.93
N LYS A 492 -9.24 0.99 -14.89
CA LYS A 492 -8.57 -0.27 -14.49
C LYS A 492 -8.92 -0.67 -13.05
N ARG A 493 -8.94 0.29 -12.11
CA ARG A 493 -9.31 0.06 -10.71
C ARG A 493 -10.77 -0.42 -10.59
N HIS A 494 -11.70 0.26 -11.28
CA HIS A 494 -13.12 -0.09 -11.32
C HIS A 494 -13.37 -1.53 -11.79
N HIS A 495 -12.65 -1.99 -12.84
CA HIS A 495 -12.75 -3.38 -13.30
C HIS A 495 -12.14 -4.41 -12.35
N SER A 496 -11.32 -3.98 -11.39
CA SER A 496 -10.57 -4.87 -10.49
C SER A 496 -11.12 -4.98 -9.07
N THR A 497 -11.95 -4.03 -8.63
CA THR A 497 -12.53 -4.03 -7.29
C THR A 497 -13.78 -4.89 -7.21
N THR A 498 -14.00 -5.49 -6.04
CA THR A 498 -15.21 -6.24 -5.67
C THR A 498 -16.03 -5.51 -4.60
N ASP A 499 -15.60 -4.32 -4.16
CA ASP A 499 -16.39 -3.46 -3.28
C ASP A 499 -17.34 -2.61 -4.15
N GLU A 500 -18.63 -2.94 -4.13
CA GLU A 500 -19.65 -2.23 -4.90
C GLU A 500 -19.78 -0.74 -4.53
N LYS A 501 -19.38 -0.32 -3.31
CA LYS A 501 -19.33 1.11 -2.94
C LYS A 501 -18.14 1.81 -3.57
N GLU A 502 -16.97 1.16 -3.56
CA GLU A 502 -15.80 1.68 -4.27
C GLU A 502 -16.09 1.78 -5.77
N LYS A 503 -16.71 0.74 -6.33
CA LYS A 503 -17.11 0.66 -7.74
C LYS A 503 -18.06 1.79 -8.13
N ARG A 504 -19.12 2.07 -7.34
CA ARG A 504 -20.00 3.24 -7.56
C ARG A 504 -19.25 4.58 -7.53
N ARG A 505 -18.34 4.78 -6.56
CA ARG A 505 -17.53 6.02 -6.49
C ARG A 505 -16.56 6.17 -7.67
N LEU A 506 -16.02 5.08 -8.19
CA LEU A 506 -15.20 5.10 -9.40
C LEU A 506 -16.05 5.27 -10.67
N ASN A 507 -17.29 4.76 -10.68
CA ASN A 507 -18.24 4.92 -11.77
C ASN A 507 -18.64 6.40 -11.97
N LEU A 508 -18.79 7.16 -10.88
CA LEU A 508 -18.94 8.62 -10.90
C LEU A 508 -17.82 9.26 -11.76
N MET A 509 -16.56 9.02 -11.42
CA MET A 509 -15.40 9.61 -12.12
C MET A 509 -15.24 9.13 -13.58
N ILE A 510 -15.86 8.00 -13.96
CA ILE A 510 -15.70 7.39 -15.29
C ILE A 510 -16.78 7.89 -16.27
N ASN A 511 -18.01 8.08 -15.79
CA ASN A 511 -19.20 8.30 -16.62
C ASN A 511 -19.90 9.64 -16.33
N TYR A 512 -19.47 10.38 -15.30
CA TYR A 512 -20.02 11.66 -14.86
C TYR A 512 -18.87 12.62 -14.49
N PRO A 513 -19.12 13.93 -14.29
CA PRO A 513 -20.34 14.68 -14.58
C PRO A 513 -20.71 14.73 -16.07
N ASN A 514 -21.92 15.19 -16.39
CA ASN A 514 -22.32 15.51 -17.76
C ASN A 514 -22.95 16.91 -17.80
N ILE A 515 -22.28 17.89 -17.17
CA ILE A 515 -22.80 19.24 -16.97
C ILE A 515 -22.79 19.99 -18.30
N THR A 516 -23.97 20.42 -18.75
CA THR A 516 -24.10 21.12 -20.04
C THR A 516 -23.87 22.63 -19.89
N LEU A 517 -23.66 23.32 -21.02
CA LEU A 517 -23.64 24.79 -21.06
C LEU A 517 -24.99 25.39 -20.61
N GLU A 518 -26.12 24.70 -20.83
CA GLU A 518 -27.42 25.14 -20.31
C GLU A 518 -27.44 25.13 -18.78
N ASP A 519 -26.84 24.11 -18.17
CA ASP A 519 -26.75 23.97 -16.71
C ASP A 519 -25.82 25.01 -16.09
N LEU A 520 -24.70 25.31 -16.73
CA LEU A 520 -23.80 26.39 -16.31
C LEU A 520 -24.46 27.77 -16.45
N ASN A 521 -25.25 27.99 -17.49
CA ASN A 521 -25.97 29.25 -17.70
C ASN A 521 -27.03 29.56 -16.61
N LYS A 522 -27.50 28.54 -15.86
CA LYS A 522 -28.40 28.70 -14.70
C LYS A 522 -27.67 29.30 -13.48
N ILE A 523 -26.34 29.19 -13.43
CA ILE A 523 -25.50 29.73 -12.34
C ILE A 523 -25.29 31.22 -12.55
N LYS A 524 -25.90 32.05 -11.69
CA LYS A 524 -25.85 33.53 -11.79
C LYS A 524 -25.16 34.24 -10.63
N ASN A 525 -24.92 33.55 -9.51
CA ASN A 525 -24.12 34.08 -8.40
C ASN A 525 -22.62 34.10 -8.74
N PRO A 526 -21.78 34.82 -7.97
CA PRO A 526 -20.33 34.76 -8.13
C PRO A 526 -19.79 33.34 -7.92
N VAL A 527 -18.88 32.93 -8.81
CA VAL A 527 -18.14 31.66 -8.74
C VAL A 527 -16.65 31.94 -8.76
N LEU A 528 -15.87 31.21 -7.96
CA LEU A 528 -14.41 31.18 -8.06
C LEU A 528 -13.96 29.77 -8.47
N VAL A 529 -13.34 29.66 -9.63
CA VAL A 529 -12.74 28.44 -10.14
C VAL A 529 -11.26 28.45 -9.78
N ILE A 530 -10.81 27.42 -9.08
CA ILE A 530 -9.43 27.23 -8.63
C ILE A 530 -8.91 25.93 -9.22
N ALA A 531 -7.67 25.90 -9.68
CA ALA A 531 -6.93 24.68 -9.97
C ALA A 531 -5.46 24.84 -9.56
N GLY A 532 -4.74 23.72 -9.47
CA GLY A 532 -3.28 23.75 -9.46
C GLY A 532 -2.70 24.12 -10.84
N ASP A 533 -1.44 24.56 -10.88
CA ASP A 533 -0.69 24.65 -12.14
C ASP A 533 -0.28 23.26 -12.68
N ASP A 534 -0.34 22.23 -11.83
CA ASP A 534 -0.11 20.81 -12.14
C ASP A 534 -1.34 19.95 -11.75
N ASP A 535 -2.53 20.35 -12.20
CA ASP A 535 -3.77 19.68 -11.85
C ASP A 535 -4.01 18.37 -12.66
N GLU A 536 -4.79 17.46 -12.08
CA GLU A 536 -5.27 16.25 -12.76
C GLU A 536 -6.46 16.53 -13.68
N ILE A 537 -7.07 17.70 -13.55
CA ILE A 537 -8.00 18.29 -14.51
C ILE A 537 -7.21 19.15 -15.50
N LYS A 538 -7.40 18.90 -16.79
CA LYS A 538 -6.74 19.62 -17.89
C LYS A 538 -6.98 21.12 -17.78
N LEU A 539 -5.93 21.93 -17.92
CA LEU A 539 -6.00 23.38 -17.78
C LEU A 539 -7.01 24.01 -18.74
N GLU A 540 -7.09 23.53 -19.99
CA GLU A 540 -8.06 24.01 -20.98
C GLU A 540 -9.51 23.74 -20.55
N HIS A 541 -9.75 22.66 -19.81
CA HIS A 541 -11.06 22.31 -19.27
C HIS A 541 -11.46 23.24 -18.12
N THR A 542 -10.51 23.51 -17.22
CA THR A 542 -10.68 24.48 -16.12
C THR A 542 -10.94 25.89 -16.66
N GLU A 543 -10.18 26.33 -17.67
CA GLU A 543 -10.42 27.60 -18.33
C GLU A 543 -11.80 27.66 -19.01
N GLN A 544 -12.23 26.58 -19.66
CA GLN A 544 -13.54 26.50 -20.32
C GLN A 544 -14.67 26.58 -19.28
N LEU A 545 -14.58 25.85 -18.17
CA LEU A 545 -15.53 25.95 -17.06
C LEU A 545 -15.68 27.41 -16.57
N ALA A 546 -14.57 28.11 -16.34
CA ALA A 546 -14.60 29.52 -15.96
C ALA A 546 -15.27 30.38 -17.05
N LYS A 547 -14.85 30.25 -18.31
CA LYS A 547 -15.40 31.03 -19.46
C LYS A 547 -16.90 30.78 -19.69
N MET A 548 -17.43 29.61 -19.31
CA MET A 548 -18.85 29.26 -19.47
C MET A 548 -19.76 29.80 -18.35
N ILE A 549 -19.21 30.26 -17.22
CA ILE A 549 -19.98 30.85 -16.12
C ILE A 549 -19.80 32.38 -16.14
N GLU A 550 -20.89 33.10 -16.38
CA GLU A 550 -20.93 34.56 -16.58
C GLU A 550 -20.26 35.37 -15.46
N ASN A 551 -20.46 34.97 -14.20
CA ASN A 551 -19.94 35.66 -13.02
C ASN A 551 -18.79 34.87 -12.35
N SER A 552 -17.89 34.28 -13.15
CA SER A 552 -16.74 33.53 -12.64
C SER A 552 -15.49 34.41 -12.43
N GLN A 553 -14.60 33.90 -11.59
CA GLN A 553 -13.19 34.27 -11.49
C GLN A 553 -12.37 32.98 -11.63
N LEU A 554 -11.18 33.05 -12.21
CA LEU A 554 -10.26 31.91 -12.37
C LEU A 554 -8.95 32.23 -11.66
N GLU A 555 -8.49 31.34 -10.80
CA GLU A 555 -7.20 31.43 -10.11
C GLU A 555 -6.45 30.10 -10.27
N ILE A 556 -5.29 30.14 -10.93
CA ILE A 556 -4.38 28.99 -11.03
C ILE A 556 -3.30 29.20 -9.96
N ILE A 557 -3.20 28.28 -9.01
CA ILE A 557 -2.27 28.40 -7.89
C ILE A 557 -0.97 27.71 -8.25
N GLU A 558 0.09 28.51 -8.45
CA GLU A 558 1.43 28.01 -8.72
C GLU A 558 1.92 26.98 -7.69
N LYS A 559 2.74 26.03 -8.14
CA LYS A 559 3.35 24.96 -7.33
C LYS A 559 2.30 24.18 -6.54
N SER A 560 1.21 23.83 -7.21
CA SER A 560 0.09 23.08 -6.65
C SER A 560 -0.41 22.03 -7.61
N THR A 561 -0.77 20.87 -7.08
CA THR A 561 -1.47 19.84 -7.83
C THR A 561 -2.98 19.97 -7.69
N HIS A 562 -3.70 18.96 -8.14
CA HIS A 562 -5.09 18.70 -7.72
C HIS A 562 -5.29 18.77 -6.19
N ASN A 563 -4.23 18.65 -5.38
CA ASN A 563 -4.24 18.65 -3.92
C ASN A 563 -4.01 20.02 -3.27
N VAL A 564 -4.43 21.11 -3.92
CA VAL A 564 -4.36 22.51 -3.42
C VAL A 564 -4.63 22.68 -1.90
N PRO A 565 -5.64 22.03 -1.27
CA PRO A 565 -5.89 22.18 0.18
C PRO A 565 -4.75 21.68 1.09
N PHE A 566 -3.87 20.84 0.57
CA PHE A 566 -2.65 20.35 1.22
C PHE A 566 -1.38 21.06 0.71
N ASP A 567 -1.32 21.36 -0.58
CA ASP A 567 -0.12 21.91 -1.22
C ASP A 567 0.11 23.39 -0.86
N GLN A 568 -0.95 24.22 -0.90
CA GLN A 568 -0.88 25.66 -0.62
C GLN A 568 -2.00 26.13 0.33
N PRO A 569 -2.12 25.56 1.55
CA PRO A 569 -3.23 25.82 2.45
C PRO A 569 -3.38 27.30 2.84
N GLU A 570 -2.28 28.03 3.03
CA GLU A 570 -2.32 29.45 3.40
C GLU A 570 -2.78 30.34 2.24
N ILE A 571 -2.33 30.07 1.01
CA ILE A 571 -2.75 30.81 -0.20
C ILE A 571 -4.24 30.56 -0.44
N LEU A 572 -4.65 29.29 -0.43
CA LEU A 572 -6.06 28.90 -0.57
C LEU A 572 -6.93 29.57 0.50
N ASN A 573 -6.56 29.48 1.78
CA ASN A 573 -7.33 30.04 2.89
C ASN A 573 -7.54 31.57 2.75
N ASN A 574 -6.51 32.31 2.36
CA ASN A 574 -6.61 33.75 2.14
C ASN A 574 -7.47 34.08 0.91
N LEU A 575 -7.32 33.34 -0.18
CA LEU A 575 -8.13 33.50 -1.39
C LEU A 575 -9.62 33.22 -1.12
N LEU A 576 -9.92 32.12 -0.41
CA LEU A 576 -11.28 31.77 0.02
C LEU A 576 -11.91 32.91 0.84
N VAL A 577 -11.22 33.42 1.86
CA VAL A 577 -11.77 34.51 2.70
C VAL A 577 -11.94 35.80 1.89
N ASN A 578 -10.98 36.19 1.05
CA ASN A 578 -11.09 37.42 0.26
C ASN A 578 -12.28 37.36 -0.72
N PHE A 579 -12.45 36.23 -1.41
CA PHE A 579 -13.58 36.01 -2.32
C PHE A 579 -14.91 35.96 -1.56
N LEU A 580 -15.00 35.19 -0.48
CA LEU A 580 -16.23 35.03 0.29
C LEU A 580 -16.67 36.33 1.01
N GLU A 581 -15.73 37.13 1.54
CA GLU A 581 -16.05 38.39 2.22
C GLU A 581 -16.15 39.62 1.28
N ASN A 582 -15.91 39.49 -0.03
CA ASN A 582 -15.80 40.61 -0.99
C ASN A 582 -14.68 41.63 -0.67
N LYS A 583 -13.57 41.20 -0.06
CA LYS A 583 -12.42 42.08 0.14
C LYS A 583 -11.75 42.34 -1.22
N LYS A 584 -11.86 43.57 -1.73
CA LYS A 584 -11.12 44.01 -2.93
C LYS A 584 -9.62 43.79 -2.68
N ASN A 585 -8.99 42.91 -3.46
CA ASN A 585 -7.55 42.76 -3.47
C ASN A 585 -6.91 44.13 -3.81
N GLY A 586 -6.18 44.70 -2.85
CA GLY A 586 -5.33 45.86 -3.10
C GLY A 586 -4.17 45.42 -3.97
N ARG A 587 -4.04 46.03 -5.16
CA ARG A 587 -2.85 45.93 -6.01
C ARG A 587 -1.74 46.83 -5.48
#